data_AF-A0A382EJW8-F1
#
_entry.id   AF-A0A382EJW8-F1
#
_cell.length_a   1.000
_cell.length_b   1.000
_cell.length_c   1.000
_cell.angle_alpha   90.00
_cell.angle_beta   90.00
_cell.angle_gamma   90.00
#
_symmetry.space_group_name_H-M   'P 1'
#
loop_
_entity.id
_entity.type
_entity.pdbx_description
1 polymer ?
#
loop_
_entity_poly.entity_id
_entity_poly.type
_entity_poly.pdbx_seq_one_letter_code
_entity_poly.pdbx_strand_id
1 'polypeptide(L)'
;MKLGDRVVDGIFLERPNRYLARVEIDGQETKAHVPDPGRLPGLMIPGRRVRLVYNPGPKRKTDYSLVLVRHGTIWVSVYPVFANKVVEKELAEGNLSCLNGYKKFNREVKCGESRFDFQLEFLDVKAFVEVKSVSLVEEGVGKFP
;
A
#
# COMPACT_ATOMS: atom_id res chain seq x y z
N MET A 1 6.33 9.20 -7.18
CA MET A 1 5.88 7.79 -7.24
C MET A 1 4.78 7.66 -8.29
N LYS A 2 4.83 6.64 -9.14
CA LYS A 2 3.71 6.29 -10.05
C LYS A 2 2.90 5.14 -9.43
N LEU A 3 1.56 5.20 -9.49
CA LEU A 3 0.67 4.15 -8.98
C LEU A 3 0.69 2.90 -9.88
N GLY A 4 0.85 3.11 -11.18
CA GLY A 4 0.90 2.13 -12.24
C GLY A 4 0.71 2.84 -13.58
N ASP A 5 0.85 2.11 -14.69
CA ASP A 5 0.79 2.71 -16.04
C ASP A 5 -0.63 3.02 -16.49
N ARG A 6 -1.61 2.22 -16.02
CA ARG A 6 -3.03 2.43 -16.32
C ARG A 6 -3.86 2.40 -15.04
N VAL A 7 -4.30 3.57 -14.61
CA VAL A 7 -5.21 3.74 -13.46
C VAL A 7 -6.62 3.95 -13.98
N VAL A 8 -7.58 3.22 -13.43
CA VAL A 8 -9.01 3.37 -13.73
C VAL A 8 -9.79 3.68 -12.46
N ASP A 9 -10.82 4.51 -12.59
CA ASP A 9 -11.78 4.76 -11.52
C ASP A 9 -12.86 3.66 -11.52
N GLY A 10 -13.45 3.41 -10.35
CA GLY A 10 -14.56 2.48 -10.22
C GLY A 10 -15.35 2.71 -8.93
N ILE A 11 -16.37 1.89 -8.72
CA ILE A 11 -17.20 1.88 -7.50
C ILE A 11 -17.02 0.55 -6.78
N PHE A 12 -16.69 0.60 -5.50
CA PHE A 12 -16.57 -0.60 -4.68
C PHE A 12 -17.95 -1.20 -4.40
N LEU A 13 -18.11 -2.50 -4.63
CA LEU A 13 -19.36 -3.22 -4.40
C LEU A 13 -19.27 -4.08 -3.15
N GLU A 14 -18.33 -5.02 -3.12
CA GLU A 14 -18.12 -5.91 -1.97
C GLU A 14 -16.70 -6.48 -1.95
N ARG A 15 -16.31 -7.05 -0.80
CA ARG A 15 -15.03 -7.75 -0.62
C ARG A 15 -15.29 -9.18 -0.13
N PRO A 16 -15.54 -10.14 -1.03
CA PRO A 16 -15.92 -11.51 -0.66
C PRO A 16 -14.88 -12.23 0.21
N ASN A 17 -13.60 -11.88 0.06
CA ASN A 17 -12.54 -12.37 0.92
C ASN A 17 -11.38 -11.36 0.98
N ARG A 18 -10.38 -11.62 1.84
CA ARG A 18 -9.27 -10.69 2.07
C ARG A 18 -8.44 -10.33 0.83
N TYR A 19 -8.52 -11.08 -0.28
CA TYR A 19 -7.73 -10.83 -1.48
C TYR A 19 -8.54 -10.46 -2.72
N LEU A 20 -9.87 -10.42 -2.62
CA LEU A 20 -10.77 -10.19 -3.75
C LEU A 20 -11.80 -9.12 -3.41
N ALA A 21 -11.93 -8.14 -4.29
CA ALA A 21 -13.02 -7.18 -4.32
C ALA A 21 -13.81 -7.36 -5.62
N ARG A 22 -15.12 -7.11 -5.55
CA ARG A 22 -15.95 -6.80 -6.70
C ARG A 22 -16.10 -5.28 -6.77
N VAL A 23 -15.90 -4.75 -7.97
CA VAL A 23 -16.01 -3.33 -8.26
C VAL A 23 -16.82 -3.15 -9.54
N GLU A 24 -17.46 -2.01 -9.70
CA GLU A 24 -18.02 -1.58 -10.98
C GLU A 24 -17.00 -0.69 -11.69
N ILE A 25 -16.67 -1.01 -12.94
CA ILE A 25 -15.83 -0.20 -13.83
C ILE A 25 -16.63 -0.01 -15.12
N ASP A 26 -16.86 1.22 -15.53
CA ASP A 26 -17.63 1.57 -16.73
C ASP A 26 -19.01 0.86 -16.81
N GLY A 27 -19.69 0.73 -15.66
CA GLY A 27 -21.00 0.07 -15.55
C GLY A 27 -20.95 -1.47 -15.51
N GLN A 28 -19.77 -2.08 -15.55
CA GLN A 28 -19.61 -3.54 -15.50
C GLN A 28 -18.95 -4.03 -14.22
N GLU A 29 -19.56 -5.05 -13.61
CA GLU A 29 -18.96 -5.73 -12.46
C GLU A 29 -17.66 -6.45 -12.86
N THR A 30 -16.58 -6.11 -12.16
CA THR A 30 -15.23 -6.59 -12.39
C THR A 30 -14.60 -7.07 -11.09
N LYS A 31 -13.83 -8.16 -11.17
CA LYS A 31 -13.05 -8.68 -10.05
C LYS A 31 -11.68 -7.99 -9.98
N ALA A 32 -11.32 -7.54 -8.78
CA ALA A 32 -10.03 -6.92 -8.51
C ALA A 32 -9.32 -7.59 -7.34
N HIS A 33 -7.99 -7.70 -7.43
CA HIS A 33 -7.17 -8.11 -6.32
C HIS A 33 -7.10 -7.01 -5.26
N VAL A 34 -7.26 -7.37 -3.98
CA VAL A 34 -6.94 -6.51 -2.84
C VAL A 34 -5.58 -6.96 -2.30
N PRO A 35 -4.52 -6.14 -2.44
CA PRO A 35 -3.17 -6.52 -2.04
C PRO A 35 -2.95 -6.47 -0.52
N ASP A 36 -3.78 -5.73 0.22
CA ASP A 36 -3.74 -5.70 1.68
C ASP A 36 -4.63 -6.80 2.28
N PRO A 37 -4.07 -7.80 2.99
CA PRO A 37 -4.85 -8.84 3.68
C PRO A 37 -5.58 -8.35 4.93
N GLY A 38 -5.28 -7.13 5.41
CA GLY A 38 -5.84 -6.52 6.60
C GLY A 38 -7.34 -6.28 6.52
N ARG A 39 -7.94 -5.95 7.67
CA ARG A 39 -9.39 -5.75 7.79
C ARG A 39 -9.88 -4.52 7.03
N LEU A 40 -9.02 -3.52 6.82
CA LEU A 40 -9.34 -2.23 6.17
C LEU A 40 -10.62 -1.58 6.76
N PRO A 41 -10.70 -1.46 8.10
CA PRO A 41 -11.89 -0.99 8.79
C PRO A 41 -12.29 0.40 8.30
N GLY A 42 -13.59 0.58 8.06
CA GLY A 42 -14.12 1.87 7.59
C GLY A 42 -13.67 2.27 6.19
N LEU A 43 -12.95 1.44 5.42
CA LEU A 43 -12.53 1.71 4.04
C LEU A 43 -13.40 0.97 3.03
N MET A 44 -13.59 -0.34 3.21
CA MET A 44 -14.26 -1.24 2.25
C MET A 44 -15.79 -1.18 2.37
N ILE A 45 -16.38 0.01 2.19
CA ILE A 45 -17.83 0.24 2.27
C ILE A 45 -18.43 0.33 0.86
N PRO A 46 -19.49 -0.44 0.54
CA PRO A 46 -20.17 -0.39 -0.76
C PRO A 46 -20.54 1.02 -1.20
N GLY A 47 -20.46 1.28 -2.52
CA GLY A 47 -20.76 2.58 -3.13
C GLY A 47 -19.61 3.59 -3.11
N ARG A 48 -18.49 3.27 -2.44
CA ARG A 48 -17.32 4.17 -2.43
C ARG A 48 -16.57 4.17 -3.75
N ARG A 49 -16.10 5.35 -4.15
CA ARG A 49 -15.16 5.47 -5.28
C ARG A 49 -13.85 4.79 -4.95
N VAL A 50 -13.30 4.09 -5.92
CA VAL A 50 -12.00 3.42 -5.83
C VAL A 50 -11.16 3.73 -7.05
N ARG A 51 -9.84 3.58 -6.91
CA ARG A 51 -8.93 3.53 -8.06
C ARG A 51 -8.25 2.19 -8.11
N LEU A 52 -8.16 1.67 -9.33
CA LEU A 52 -7.55 0.40 -9.63
C LEU A 52 -6.41 0.59 -10.62
N VAL A 53 -5.40 -0.25 -10.51
CA VAL A 53 -4.34 -0.36 -11.51
C VAL A 53 -4.62 -1.59 -12.37
N TYR A 54 -4.74 -1.38 -13.67
CA TYR A 54 -4.79 -2.46 -14.66
C TYR A 54 -3.37 -2.96 -14.92
N ASN A 55 -3.13 -4.24 -14.62
CA ASN A 55 -1.85 -4.89 -14.80
C ASN A 55 -2.08 -6.41 -15.02
N PRO A 56 -2.57 -6.82 -16.19
CA PRO A 56 -2.86 -8.22 -16.51
C PRO A 56 -1.57 -9.05 -16.53
N GLY A 57 -1.70 -10.36 -16.37
CA GLY A 57 -0.55 -11.25 -16.49
C GLY A 57 -0.93 -12.72 -16.54
N PRO A 58 -0.10 -13.59 -17.16
CA PRO A 58 -0.46 -14.98 -17.44
C PRO A 58 -0.71 -15.82 -16.19
N LYS A 59 -0.19 -15.40 -15.02
CA LYS A 59 -0.38 -16.07 -13.73
C LYS A 59 -1.43 -15.39 -12.84
N ARG A 60 -2.00 -14.26 -13.27
CA ARG A 60 -2.97 -13.50 -12.49
C ARG A 60 -4.38 -14.02 -12.74
N LYS A 61 -5.16 -14.13 -11.67
CA LYS A 61 -6.60 -14.45 -11.74
C LYS A 61 -7.48 -13.21 -11.95
N THR A 62 -6.90 -12.02 -11.77
CA THR A 62 -7.56 -10.72 -11.86
C THR A 62 -6.61 -9.73 -12.51
N ASP A 63 -7.09 -8.96 -13.48
CA ASP A 63 -6.25 -8.00 -14.19
C ASP A 63 -6.06 -6.69 -13.42
N TYR A 64 -6.97 -6.42 -12.48
CA TYR A 64 -6.99 -5.20 -11.70
C TYR A 64 -6.49 -5.44 -10.29
N SER A 65 -5.74 -4.48 -9.76
CA SER A 65 -5.45 -4.37 -8.32
C SER A 65 -6.14 -3.12 -7.79
N LEU A 66 -6.92 -3.24 -6.71
CA LEU A 66 -7.54 -2.11 -6.03
C LEU A 66 -6.46 -1.42 -5.18
N VAL A 67 -6.18 -0.15 -5.44
CA VAL A 67 -5.03 0.55 -4.85
C VAL A 67 -5.40 1.72 -3.96
N LEU A 68 -6.52 2.40 -4.24
CA LEU A 68 -7.01 3.51 -3.43
C LEU A 68 -8.51 3.37 -3.20
N VAL A 69 -8.96 3.76 -2.00
CA VAL A 69 -10.38 3.93 -1.67
C VAL A 69 -10.63 5.37 -1.26
N ARG A 70 -11.73 5.95 -1.74
CA ARG A 70 -12.14 7.29 -1.36
C ARG A 70 -12.72 7.29 0.05
N HIS A 71 -12.20 8.13 0.92
CA HIS A 71 -12.72 8.38 2.26
C HIS A 71 -13.00 9.88 2.42
N GLY A 72 -14.26 10.29 2.29
CA GLY A 72 -14.62 11.70 2.23
C GLY A 72 -13.93 12.41 1.05
N THR A 73 -13.12 13.42 1.35
CA THR A 73 -12.41 14.23 0.36
C THR A 73 -10.99 13.73 0.03
N ILE A 74 -10.52 12.67 0.69
CA ILE A 74 -9.17 12.13 0.51
C ILE A 74 -9.18 10.74 -0.11
N TRP A 75 -8.04 10.35 -0.67
CA TRP A 75 -7.76 9.00 -1.14
C TRP A 75 -6.89 8.29 -0.10
N VAL A 76 -7.31 7.10 0.32
CA VAL A 76 -6.56 6.25 1.25
C VAL A 76 -5.98 5.08 0.49
N SER A 77 -4.68 4.83 0.65
CA SER A 77 -4.01 3.66 0.08
C SER A 77 -4.45 2.39 0.79
N VAL A 78 -4.80 1.39 -0.02
CA VAL A 78 -5.00 0.00 0.42
C VAL A 78 -3.98 -0.93 -0.25
N TYR A 79 -2.85 -0.35 -0.68
CA TYR A 79 -1.72 -1.06 -1.23
C TYR A 79 -0.47 -0.81 -0.36
N PRO A 80 -0.12 -1.74 0.55
CA PRO A 80 0.95 -1.55 1.52
C PRO A 80 2.32 -1.24 0.89
N VAL A 81 2.60 -1.81 -0.29
CA VAL A 81 3.86 -1.57 -1.04
C VAL A 81 4.08 -0.09 -1.35
N PHE A 82 3.03 0.73 -1.40
CA PHE A 82 3.19 2.17 -1.59
C PHE A 82 3.85 2.85 -0.40
N ALA A 83 3.61 2.41 0.84
CA ALA A 83 4.27 2.98 2.01
C ALA A 83 5.80 2.75 1.92
N ASN A 84 6.22 1.53 1.60
CA ASN A 84 7.64 1.21 1.41
C ASN A 84 8.25 2.04 0.28
N LYS A 85 7.55 2.24 -0.84
CA LYS A 85 8.04 3.08 -1.94
C LYS A 85 8.19 4.55 -1.55
N VAL A 86 7.29 5.08 -0.71
CA VAL A 86 7.42 6.44 -0.19
C VAL A 86 8.66 6.52 0.70
N VAL A 87 8.81 5.61 1.67
CA VAL A 87 9.98 5.60 2.56
C VAL A 87 11.28 5.41 1.79
N GLU A 88 11.31 4.52 0.79
CA GLU A 88 12.46 4.32 -0.08
C GLU A 88 12.87 5.61 -0.79
N LYS A 89 11.90 6.35 -1.35
CA LYS A 89 12.17 7.64 -2.00
C LYS A 89 12.75 8.64 -1.01
N GLU A 90 12.15 8.78 0.17
CA GLU A 90 12.61 9.74 1.18
C GLU A 90 13.98 9.34 1.76
N LEU A 91 14.31 8.04 1.82
CA LEU A 91 15.66 7.54 2.14
C LEU A 91 16.65 7.82 1.00
N ALA A 92 16.25 7.70 -0.25
CA ALA A 92 17.13 8.02 -1.38
C ALA A 92 17.44 9.54 -1.45
N GLU A 93 16.48 10.37 -1.08
CA GLU A 93 16.58 11.84 -1.10
C GLU A 93 17.16 12.43 0.20
N GLY A 94 17.23 11.64 1.29
CA GLY A 94 17.76 12.10 2.58
C GLY A 94 16.81 13.03 3.35
N ASN A 95 15.50 12.92 3.11
CA ASN A 95 14.50 13.80 3.71
C ASN A 95 14.02 13.35 5.10
N LEU A 96 14.35 12.12 5.50
CA LEU A 96 14.00 11.58 6.82
C LEU A 96 15.04 12.02 7.86
N SER A 97 14.85 13.22 8.39
CA SER A 97 15.80 13.85 9.33
C SER A 97 16.15 13.01 10.56
N CYS A 98 15.18 12.24 11.07
CA CYS A 98 15.38 11.31 12.19
C CYS A 98 16.28 10.10 11.87
N LEU A 99 16.61 9.88 10.59
CA LEU A 99 17.44 8.78 10.11
C LEU A 99 18.73 9.28 9.44
N ASN A 100 19.06 10.57 9.51
CA ASN A 100 20.22 11.13 8.81
C ASN A 100 21.56 10.47 9.21
N GLY A 101 22.49 10.38 8.26
CA GLY A 101 23.88 9.96 8.51
C GLY A 101 24.26 8.54 8.05
N TYR A 102 23.33 7.78 7.46
CA TYR A 102 23.68 6.52 6.78
C TYR A 102 24.37 6.79 5.44
N LYS A 103 25.25 5.89 5.02
CA LYS A 103 25.98 5.95 3.75
C LYS A 103 25.21 5.29 2.60
N LYS A 104 24.45 4.23 2.92
CA LYS A 104 23.59 3.50 1.99
C LYS A 104 22.53 2.71 2.75
N PHE A 105 21.55 2.19 2.01
CA PHE A 105 20.54 1.30 2.55
C PHE A 105 20.30 0.09 1.65
N ASN A 106 19.87 -1.01 2.26
CA ASN A 106 19.43 -2.22 1.56
C ASN A 106 17.94 -2.45 1.82
N ARG A 107 17.26 -3.12 0.89
CA ARG A 107 15.83 -3.46 0.96
C ARG A 107 15.63 -4.92 1.34
N GLU A 108 14.46 -5.24 1.91
CA GLU A 108 13.99 -6.62 2.08
C GLU A 108 15.02 -7.52 2.80
N VAL A 109 15.61 -6.99 3.87
CA VAL A 109 16.80 -7.57 4.51
C VAL A 109 16.39 -8.67 5.48
N LYS A 110 16.90 -9.89 5.25
CA LYS A 110 16.67 -11.04 6.13
C LYS A 110 17.42 -10.87 7.45
N CYS A 111 16.73 -11.08 8.56
CA CYS A 111 17.28 -11.11 9.91
C CYS A 111 16.69 -12.30 10.67
N GLY A 112 17.47 -13.37 10.84
CA GLY A 112 16.97 -14.65 11.35
C GLY A 112 15.85 -15.20 10.45
N GLU A 113 14.71 -15.53 11.06
CA GLU A 113 13.51 -16.03 10.35
C GLU A 113 12.60 -14.91 9.83
N SER A 114 12.95 -13.64 10.10
CA SER A 114 12.15 -12.48 9.68
C SER A 114 12.85 -11.69 8.57
N ARG A 115 12.11 -10.72 8.02
CA ARG A 115 12.61 -9.77 7.03
C ARG A 115 12.15 -8.37 7.41
N PHE A 116 13.09 -7.43 7.41
CA PHE A 116 12.82 -6.02 7.58
C PHE A 116 12.74 -5.33 6.22
N ASP A 117 11.92 -4.29 6.12
CA ASP A 117 11.76 -3.53 4.88
C ASP A 117 13.08 -2.88 4.43
N PHE A 118 13.85 -2.32 5.37
CA PHE A 118 15.15 -1.71 5.08
C PHE A 118 16.21 -1.97 6.16
N GLN A 119 17.48 -1.88 5.75
CA GLN A 119 18.65 -1.79 6.64
C GLN A 119 19.50 -0.59 6.23
N LEU A 120 19.69 0.36 7.14
CA LEU A 120 20.57 1.52 6.97
C LEU A 120 21.97 1.19 7.48
N GLU A 121 22.99 1.62 6.74
CA GLU A 121 24.40 1.46 7.13
C GLU A 121 24.99 2.79 7.58
N PHE A 122 25.23 2.93 8.89
CA PHE A 122 26.00 4.02 9.48
C PHE A 122 27.48 3.64 9.57
N LEU A 123 28.30 4.51 10.15
CA LEU A 123 29.76 4.28 10.24
C LEU A 123 30.10 3.00 11.01
N ASP A 124 29.53 2.84 12.21
CA ASP A 124 29.88 1.75 13.13
C ASP A 124 28.71 0.84 13.47
N VAL A 125 27.50 1.16 12.99
CA VAL A 125 26.27 0.46 13.35
C VAL A 125 25.33 0.29 12.15
N LYS A 126 24.47 -0.72 12.24
CA LYS A 126 23.36 -0.94 11.32
C LYS A 126 22.05 -0.65 12.03
N ALA A 127 21.12 -0.02 11.33
CA ALA A 127 19.75 0.14 11.82
C ALA A 127 18.80 -0.62 10.89
N PHE A 128 17.91 -1.42 11.47
CA PHE A 128 16.81 -2.04 10.75
C PHE A 128 15.58 -1.15 10.85
N VAL A 129 14.88 -0.98 9.72
CA VAL A 129 13.70 -0.13 9.61
C VAL A 129 12.55 -0.98 9.09
N GLU A 130 11.45 -0.94 9.82
CA GLU A 130 10.17 -1.56 9.46
C GLU A 130 9.14 -0.45 9.19
N VAL A 131 8.47 -0.53 8.06
CA VAL A 131 7.45 0.42 7.61
C VAL A 131 6.07 -0.14 7.88
N LYS A 132 5.26 0.62 8.62
CA LYS A 132 3.85 0.28 8.88
C LYS A 132 2.95 1.31 8.21
N SER A 133 1.92 0.82 7.52
CA SER A 133 0.88 1.66 6.92
C SER A 133 -0.25 1.87 7.92
N VAL A 134 -0.60 3.13 8.20
CA VAL A 134 -1.67 3.52 9.12
C VAL A 134 -2.83 4.07 8.30
N SER A 135 -3.98 3.40 8.36
CA SER A 135 -5.18 3.80 7.61
C SER A 135 -6.46 3.88 8.44
N LEU A 136 -6.46 3.31 9.65
CA LEU A 136 -7.53 3.48 10.62
C LEU A 136 -7.37 4.83 11.33
N VAL A 137 -8.45 5.60 11.35
CA VAL A 137 -8.54 6.86 12.10
C VAL A 137 -9.75 6.79 13.02
N GLU A 138 -9.52 6.99 14.31
CA GLU A 138 -10.57 7.09 15.32
C GLU A 138 -10.37 8.39 16.09
N GLU A 139 -11.39 9.24 16.13
CA GLU A 139 -11.36 10.52 16.86
C GLU A 139 -10.16 11.42 16.48
N GLY A 140 -9.76 11.38 15.20
CA GLY A 140 -8.62 12.16 14.69
C GLY A 140 -7.24 11.51 14.95
N VAL A 141 -7.19 10.36 15.61
CA VAL A 141 -5.95 9.62 15.90
C VAL A 141 -5.77 8.48 14.90
N GLY A 142 -4.63 8.44 14.21
CA GLY A 142 -4.23 7.30 13.38
C GLY A 142 -3.80 6.11 14.24
N LYS A 143 -4.33 4.92 13.96
CA LYS A 143 -4.08 3.69 14.74
C LYS A 143 -3.56 2.54 13.87
N PHE A 144 -2.70 1.72 14.45
CA PHE A 144 -2.16 0.48 13.89
C PHE A 144 -2.17 -0.61 14.97
N PRO A 145 -2.46 -1.89 14.66
CA PRO A 145 -2.73 -2.46 13.33
C PRO A 145 -4.10 -2.13 12.74
#